data_AF-A0A6N3H2E9-F1
#
_entry.id   AF-A0A6N3H2E9-F1
#
_cell.length_a   1.000
_cell.length_b   1.000
_cell.length_c   1.000
_cell.angle_alpha   90.00
_cell.angle_beta   90.00
_cell.angle_gamma   90.00
#
_symmetry.space_group_name_H-M   'P 1'
#
loop_
_entity.id
_entity.type
_entity.pdbx_description
1 polymer ?
#
loop_
_entity_poly.entity_id
_entity_poly.type
_entity_poly.pdbx_seq_one_letter_code
_entity_poly.pdbx_strand_id
1 'polypeptide(L)' 'MTGMLAVGVLLIALGVVFLAVPLEQLQKVFRRMRSRIGTKIGGAVLVAAGIALALY' A
#
# COMPACT_ATOMS: atom_id res chain seq x y z
N MET A 1 -2.90 20.61 8.88
CA MET A 1 -2.43 19.40 9.60
C MET A 1 -3.39 18.22 9.41
N THR A 2 -4.71 18.40 9.60
CA THR A 2 -5.71 17.31 9.52
C THR A 2 -5.77 16.58 8.17
N GLY A 3 -5.55 17.28 7.05
CA GLY A 3 -5.55 16.67 5.71
C GLY A 3 -4.37 15.72 5.46
N MET A 4 -3.16 16.06 5.91
CA MET A 4 -1.96 15.21 5.74
C MET A 4 -2.05 13.92 6.56
N LEU A 5 -2.57 14.02 7.79
CA LEU A 5 -2.87 12.85 8.62
C LEU A 5 -3.86 11.90 7.94
N ALA A 6 -4.95 12.43 7.37
CA ALA A 6 -5.93 11.61 6.67
C ALA A 6 -5.33 10.90 5.45
N VAL A 7 -4.48 11.58 4.68
CA VAL A 7 -3.77 10.99 3.54
C VAL A 7 -2.75 9.94 4.01
N GLY A 8 -2.01 10.20 5.09
CA GLY A 8 -1.09 9.24 5.68
C GLY A 8 -1.78 7.96 6.15
N VAL A 9 -2.91 8.09 6.86
CA VAL A 9 -3.74 6.96 7.29
C VAL A 9 -4.28 6.18 6.09
N LEU A 10 -4.72 6.87 5.03
CA LEU A 10 -5.21 6.21 3.82
C LEU A 10 -4.12 5.38 3.13
N LEU A 11 -2.91 5.92 3.03
CA LEU A 11 -1.75 5.22 2.44
C LEU A 11 -1.35 3.99 3.27
N ILE A 12 -1.38 4.10 4.60
CA ILE A 12 -1.12 2.98 5.51
C ILE A 12 -2.16 1.88 5.30
N ALA A 13 -3.45 2.23 5.30
CA ALA A 13 -4.53 1.27 5.09
C ALA A 13 -4.38 0.54 3.75
N LEU A 14 -4.08 1.27 2.67
CA LEU A 14 -3.88 0.69 1.34
C LEU A 14 -2.64 -0.22 1.29
N GLY A 15 -1.55 0.19 1.94
CA GLY A 15 -0.32 -0.59 2.01
C GLY A 15 -0.50 -1.90 2.78
N VAL A 16 -1.24 -1.87 3.89
CA VAL A 16 -1.60 -3.07 4.66
C VAL A 16 -2.47 -4.01 3.84
N VAL A 17 -3.46 -3.49 3.10
CA VAL A 17 -4.27 -4.30 2.18
C VAL A 17 -3.39 -4.98 1.13
N PHE A 18 -2.41 -4.27 0.56
CA PHE A 18 -1.45 -4.85 -0.39
C PHE A 18 -0.53 -5.91 0.21
N LEU A 19 -0.23 -5.83 1.51
CA LEU A 19 0.57 -6.82 2.25
C LEU A 19 -0.26 -8.05 2.64
N ALA A 20 -1.52 -7.84 3.04
CA ALA A 20 -2.42 -8.88 3.54
C ALA A 20 -3.12 -9.65 2.43
N VAL A 21 -3.46 -8.97 1.32
CA VAL A 21 -4.19 -9.60 0.21
C VAL A 21 -3.23 -10.46 -0.63
N PRO A 22 -3.54 -11.75 -0.84
CA PRO A 22 -2.71 -12.63 -1.64
C PRO A 22 -2.76 -12.22 -3.12
N LEU A 23 -1.64 -12.43 -3.79
CA LEU A 23 -1.45 -11.94 -5.15
C LEU A 23 -2.36 -12.60 -6.16
N GLU A 24 -2.83 -13.80 -5.89
CA GLU A 24 -3.85 -14.45 -6.72
C GLU A 24 -5.15 -13.64 -6.81
N GLN A 25 -5.52 -12.88 -5.77
CA GLN A 25 -6.68 -11.97 -5.79
C GLN A 25 -6.33 -10.68 -6.56
N LEU A 26 -5.15 -10.11 -6.28
CA LEU A 26 -4.68 -8.90 -6.98
C LEU A 26 -4.43 -9.14 -8.47
N GLN A 27 -3.94 -10.30 -8.89
CA GLN A 27 -3.72 -10.64 -10.30
C GLN A 27 -5.03 -10.84 -11.08
N LYS A 28 -6.12 -11.24 -10.40
CA LYS A 28 -7.45 -11.31 -11.03
C LYS A 28 -7.97 -9.93 -11.40
N VAL A 29 -7.73 -8.92 -10.57
CA VAL A 29 -8.12 -7.52 -10.82
C VAL A 29 -7.09 -6.80 -11.70
N PHE A 30 -5.80 -6.93 -11.37
CA PHE A 30 -4.67 -6.37 -12.07
C PHE A 30 -3.94 -7.45 -12.86
N ARG A 31 -4.52 -7.83 -14.00
CA ARG A 31 -3.99 -8.84 -14.92
C ARG A 31 -2.56 -8.54 -15.44
N ARG A 32 -2.05 -7.32 -15.21
CA ARG A 32 -0.68 -6.86 -15.56
C ARG A 32 0.33 -6.89 -14.40
N MET A 33 -0.03 -7.34 -13.19
CA MET A 33 0.94 -7.41 -12.08
C MET A 33 1.99 -8.50 -12.34
N ARG A 34 3.20 -8.04 -12.71
CA ARG A 34 4.28 -8.85 -13.27
C ARG A 34 5.03 -9.69 -12.24
N SER A 35 5.00 -9.36 -10.95
CA SER A 35 5.75 -10.12 -9.94
C SER A 35 5.16 -10.02 -8.53
N ARG A 36 5.11 -11.19 -7.87
CA ARG A 36 4.74 -11.38 -6.45
C ARG A 36 5.60 -10.53 -5.50
N ILE A 37 6.85 -10.29 -5.88
CA ILE A 37 7.81 -9.49 -5.11
C ILE A 37 7.48 -8.00 -5.23
N GLY A 38 7.16 -7.51 -6.44
CA GLY A 38 6.88 -6.10 -6.68
C GLY A 38 5.68 -5.57 -5.89
N THR A 39 4.65 -6.40 -5.72
CA THR A 39 3.46 -6.01 -4.95
C THR A 39 3.72 -5.97 -3.44
N LYS A 40 4.50 -6.90 -2.89
CA LYS A 40 4.90 -6.86 -1.47
C LYS A 40 5.80 -5.67 -1.17
N ILE A 41 6.77 -5.40 -2.04
CA ILE A 41 7.64 -4.22 -1.92
C ILE A 41 6.81 -2.94 -2.06
N GLY A 42 5.93 -2.87 -3.05
CA GLY A 42 5.03 -1.72 -3.25
C GLY A 42 4.14 -1.46 -2.03
N GLY A 43 3.55 -2.50 -1.44
CA GLY A 43 2.76 -2.39 -0.22
C GLY A 43 3.58 -1.88 0.97
N ALA A 44 4.78 -2.41 1.19
CA ALA A 44 5.68 -1.98 2.25
C ALA A 44 6.12 -0.52 2.10
N VAL A 45 6.44 -0.10 0.87
CA VAL A 45 6.77 1.30 0.55
C VAL A 45 5.59 2.22 0.82
N LEU A 46 4.37 1.78 0.48
CA LEU A 46 3.15 2.56 0.70
C LEU A 46 2.86 2.79 2.19
N VAL A 47 3.09 1.77 3.02
CA VAL A 47 3.01 1.89 4.49
C VAL A 47 4.06 2.87 5.00
N ALA A 48 5.32 2.72 4.59
CA ALA A 48 6.41 3.60 5.03
C ALA A 48 6.17 5.06 4.65
N ALA A 49 5.71 5.32 3.42
CA ALA A 49 5.35 6.65 2.95
C ALA A 49 4.16 7.24 3.73
N GLY A 50 3.14 6.43 4.01
CA GLY A 50 2.00 6.86 4.81
C GLY A 50 2.35 7.22 6.25
N ILE A 51 3.27 6.45 6.87
CA ILE A 51 3.81 6.76 8.20
C ILE A 51 4.61 8.06 8.17
N ALA A 52 5.52 8.21 7.21
CA ALA A 52 6.32 9.44 7.08
C ALA A 52 5.45 10.68 6.88
N LEU A 53 4.39 10.57 6.08
CA LEU A 53 3.45 11.67 5.82
C LEU A 53 2.55 11.99 7.02
N ALA A 54 2.19 10.98 7.82
CA ALA A 54 1.39 11.19 9.03
C ALA A 54 2.19 11.82 10.18
N LEU A 55 3.52 11.67 10.17
CA LEU A 55 4.43 12.17 11.20
C LEU A 55 5.06 13.53 10.85
N TYR A 56 4.77 14.08 9.67
CA TYR A 56 5.26 15.36 9.16
C TYR A 56 4.17 16.44 9.25
#